data_AF-A0A8T3QXH9-F1
#
_entry.id   AF-A0A8T3QXH9-F1
#
_cell.length_a   1.000
_cell.length_b   1.000
_cell.length_c   1.000
_cell.angle_alpha   90.00
_cell.angle_beta   90.00
_cell.angle_gamma   90.00
#
_symmetry.space_group_name_H-M   'P 1'
#
loop_
_entity.id
_entity.type
_entity.pdbx_description
1 polymer ?
#
loop_
_entity_poly.entity_id
_entity_poly.type
_entity_poly.pdbx_seq_one_letter_code
_entity_poly.pdbx_strand_id
1 'polypeptide(L)'
;MAERLPANGPARHELPVIDDLGLLAARHGDRLLAEARERGLTRWVTYLEPLPDRLRDDGLPGLRSASMRARAAYGPKDSLRDALPPELTEPFLDAVDRLLRELNREANRVRT
;
A
#
# COMPACT_ATOMS: atom_id res chain seq x y z
N MET A 1 -17.80 30.83 6.20
CA MET A 1 -17.41 29.71 7.08
C MET A 1 -15.95 29.43 6.79
N ALA A 2 -15.07 29.65 7.77
CA ALA A 2 -13.63 29.47 7.57
C ALA A 2 -13.31 27.97 7.56
N GLU A 3 -12.88 27.48 6.42
CA GLU A 3 -12.32 26.14 6.25
C GLU A 3 -11.05 26.06 7.11
N ARG A 4 -11.13 25.34 8.24
CA ARG A 4 -9.96 25.05 9.07
C ARG A 4 -9.03 24.17 8.25
N LEU A 5 -7.95 24.74 7.72
CA LEU A 5 -6.84 23.95 7.19
C LEU A 5 -6.39 22.96 8.27
N PRO A 6 -6.32 21.65 7.97
CA PRO A 6 -5.87 20.67 8.95
C PRO A 6 -4.44 20.97 9.39
N ALA A 7 -4.18 20.88 10.69
CA ALA A 7 -2.88 21.19 11.30
C ALA A 7 -1.73 20.24 10.87
N ASN A 8 -1.99 19.29 9.96
CA ASN A 8 -1.14 18.16 9.61
C ASN A 8 -1.14 17.88 8.09
N GLY A 9 -0.80 18.86 7.25
CA GLY A 9 -0.71 18.66 5.79
C GLY A 9 -2.03 18.25 5.11
N PRO A 10 -2.02 18.00 3.78
CA PRO A 10 -3.22 17.62 3.05
C PRO A 10 -3.74 16.26 3.52
N ALA A 11 -5.06 16.12 3.60
CA ALA A 11 -5.72 14.84 3.77
C ALA A 11 -5.54 13.99 2.49
N ARG A 12 -5.60 12.66 2.67
CA ARG A 12 -5.42 11.71 1.56
C ARG A 12 -6.39 11.95 0.39
N HIS A 13 -7.65 12.25 0.68
CA HIS A 13 -8.67 12.50 -0.35
C HIS A 13 -8.45 13.79 -1.14
N GLU A 14 -7.63 14.72 -0.64
CA GLU A 14 -7.22 15.93 -1.36
C GLU A 14 -6.12 15.63 -2.40
N LEU A 15 -5.58 14.41 -2.39
CA LEU A 15 -4.53 13.93 -3.29
C LEU A 15 -5.06 12.74 -4.11
N PRO A 16 -5.90 12.97 -5.13
CA PRO A 16 -6.67 11.92 -5.80
C PRO A 16 -5.77 10.82 -6.41
N VAL A 17 -4.60 11.17 -6.94
CA VAL A 17 -3.66 10.18 -7.49
C VAL A 17 -3.13 9.24 -6.38
N ILE A 18 -2.82 9.77 -5.20
CA ILE A 18 -2.36 8.96 -4.07
C ILE A 18 -3.50 8.12 -3.52
N ASP A 19 -4.71 8.68 -3.45
CA ASP A 19 -5.90 7.97 -2.98
C ASP A 19 -6.25 6.78 -3.88
N ASP A 20 -6.31 7.02 -5.20
CA ASP A 20 -6.58 5.99 -6.22
C ASP A 20 -5.53 4.87 -6.18
N LEU A 21 -4.25 5.22 -6.07
CA LEU A 21 -3.16 4.24 -5.97
C LEU A 21 -3.24 3.45 -4.67
N GLY A 22 -3.62 4.08 -3.56
CA GLY A 22 -3.87 3.40 -2.28
C GLY A 22 -5.01 2.39 -2.38
N LEU A 23 -6.13 2.77 -2.99
CA LEU A 23 -7.27 1.89 -3.22
C LEU A 23 -6.93 0.75 -4.19
N LEU A 24 -6.18 1.03 -5.25
CA LEU A 24 -5.71 0.01 -6.19
C LEU A 24 -4.81 -1.01 -5.51
N ALA A 25 -3.83 -0.54 -4.73
CA ALA A 25 -2.94 -1.40 -3.95
C ALA A 25 -3.75 -2.24 -2.93
N ALA A 26 -4.73 -1.66 -2.25
CA ALA A 26 -5.60 -2.38 -1.32
C ALA A 26 -6.34 -3.53 -2.02
N ARG A 27 -6.95 -3.29 -3.19
CA ARG A 27 -7.65 -4.33 -3.97
C ARG A 27 -6.73 -5.47 -4.40
N HIS A 28 -5.49 -5.16 -4.79
CA HIS A 28 -4.50 -6.18 -5.10
C HIS A 28 -4.05 -6.96 -3.85
N GLY A 29 -3.89 -6.26 -2.72
CA GLY A 29 -3.62 -6.86 -1.42
C GLY A 29 -4.72 -7.84 -0.99
N ASP A 30 -5.99 -7.48 -1.18
CA ASP A 30 -7.14 -8.36 -0.88
C ASP A 30 -7.06 -9.67 -1.69
N ARG A 31 -6.71 -9.59 -2.98
CA ARG A 31 -6.54 -10.78 -3.84
C ARG A 31 -5.39 -11.66 -3.38
N LEU A 32 -4.25 -11.06 -3.01
CA LEU A 32 -3.11 -11.81 -2.47
C LEU A 32 -3.44 -12.49 -1.15
N LEU A 33 -4.17 -11.80 -0.25
CA LEU A 33 -4.61 -12.36 1.01
C LEU A 33 -5.56 -13.54 0.80
N ALA A 34 -6.50 -13.42 -0.14
CA ALA A 34 -7.41 -14.51 -0.51
C ALA A 34 -6.63 -15.74 -1.01
N GLU A 35 -5.70 -15.55 -1.95
CA GLU A 35 -4.87 -16.63 -2.49
C GLU A 35 -3.99 -17.27 -1.40
N ALA A 36 -3.38 -16.46 -0.51
CA ALA A 36 -2.57 -16.96 0.58
C ALA A 36 -3.40 -17.80 1.57
N ARG A 37 -4.66 -17.42 1.82
CA ARG A 37 -5.60 -18.18 2.65
C ARG A 37 -5.98 -19.49 1.97
N GLU A 38 -6.31 -19.47 0.69
CA GLU A 38 -6.67 -20.66 -0.09
C GLU A 38 -5.53 -21.69 -0.11
N ARG A 39 -4.28 -21.23 -0.23
CA ARG A 39 -3.08 -22.07 -0.21
C ARG A 39 -2.61 -22.46 1.20
N GLY A 40 -3.25 -21.99 2.26
CA GLY A 40 -2.85 -22.28 3.64
C GLY A 40 -1.48 -21.69 4.05
N LEU A 41 -1.04 -20.62 3.39
CA LEU A 41 0.27 -19.99 3.62
C LEU A 41 0.27 -19.13 4.89
N THR A 42 0.17 -19.77 6.06
CA THR A 42 -0.08 -19.12 7.36
C THR A 42 0.81 -17.89 7.62
N ARG A 43 2.12 -18.00 7.39
CA ARG A 43 3.06 -16.85 7.52
C ARG A 43 2.63 -15.65 6.66
N TRP A 44 2.30 -15.91 5.39
CA TRP A 44 1.90 -14.87 4.45
C TRP A 44 0.50 -14.34 4.74
N VAL A 45 -0.43 -15.17 5.20
CA VAL A 45 -1.74 -14.73 5.69
C VAL A 45 -1.55 -13.73 6.83
N THR A 46 -0.83 -14.10 7.89
CA THR A 46 -0.56 -13.21 9.03
C THR A 46 0.14 -11.91 8.60
N TYR A 47 1.03 -11.99 7.62
CA TYR A 47 1.74 -10.83 7.11
C TYR A 47 0.84 -9.87 6.33
N LEU A 48 0.03 -10.42 5.42
CA LEU A 48 -0.83 -9.69 4.48
C LEU A 48 -2.11 -9.20 5.12
N GLU A 49 -2.66 -9.90 6.11
CA GLU A 49 -3.97 -9.62 6.71
C GLU A 49 -4.22 -8.14 7.07
N PRO A 50 -3.30 -7.41 7.72
CA PRO A 50 -3.54 -6.00 8.03
C PRO A 50 -3.31 -5.04 6.86
N LEU A 51 -2.69 -5.48 5.75
CA LEU A 51 -2.22 -4.56 4.70
C LEU A 51 -3.36 -3.95 3.87
N PRO A 52 -4.37 -4.70 3.38
CA PRO A 52 -5.42 -4.11 2.55
C PRO A 52 -6.19 -2.99 3.26
N ASP A 53 -6.59 -3.21 4.51
CA ASP A 53 -7.33 -2.20 5.28
C ASP A 53 -6.47 -0.96 5.53
N ARG A 54 -5.19 -1.13 5.87
CA ARG A 54 -4.28 0.00 6.04
C ARG A 54 -4.03 0.77 4.74
N LEU A 55 -3.88 0.08 3.61
CA LEU A 55 -3.77 0.71 2.30
C LEU A 55 -5.07 1.43 1.89
N ARG A 56 -6.22 0.97 2.38
CA ARG A 56 -7.52 1.58 2.11
C ARG A 56 -7.79 2.81 2.97
N ASP A 57 -7.46 2.74 4.27
CA ASP A 57 -8.01 3.67 5.27
C ASP A 57 -6.96 4.56 5.94
N ASP A 58 -5.67 4.18 5.95
CA ASP A 58 -4.65 4.99 6.62
C ASP A 58 -4.48 6.35 5.90
N GLY A 59 -4.28 7.41 6.70
CA GLY A 59 -3.80 8.71 6.21
C GLY A 59 -2.33 8.66 5.74
N LEU A 60 -1.81 9.73 5.16
CA LEU A 60 -0.52 9.74 4.44
C LEU A 60 0.67 9.09 5.19
N PRO A 61 0.92 9.35 6.50
CA PRO A 61 2.01 8.70 7.21
C PRO A 61 1.82 7.19 7.37
N GLY A 62 0.59 6.76 7.67
CA GLY A 62 0.23 5.35 7.82
C GLY A 62 0.27 4.63 6.47
N LEU A 63 -0.26 5.27 5.42
CA LEU A 63 -0.21 4.78 4.05
C LEU A 63 1.24 4.54 3.60
N ARG A 64 2.14 5.50 3.83
CA ARG A 64 3.57 5.33 3.55
C ARG A 64 4.17 4.14 4.30
N SER A 65 3.86 4.00 5.59
CA SER A 65 4.32 2.86 6.40
C SER A 65 3.81 1.52 5.86
N ALA A 66 2.53 1.43 5.51
CA ALA A 66 1.90 0.25 4.93
C ALA A 66 2.50 -0.09 3.56
N SER A 67 2.72 0.89 2.67
CA SER A 67 3.36 0.67 1.37
C SER A 67 4.80 0.20 1.49
N MET A 68 5.58 0.77 2.42
CA MET A 68 6.96 0.32 2.67
C MET A 68 6.99 -1.12 3.19
N ARG A 69 6.06 -1.47 4.10
CA ARG A 69 5.89 -2.84 4.57
C ARG A 69 5.53 -3.76 3.40
N ALA A 70 4.51 -3.44 2.61
CA ALA A 70 4.13 -4.22 1.44
C ALA A 70 5.30 -4.45 0.48
N ARG A 71 6.11 -3.42 0.20
CA ARG A 71 7.30 -3.54 -0.65
C ARG A 71 8.37 -4.45 -0.05
N ALA A 72 8.52 -4.49 1.27
CA ALA A 72 9.50 -5.35 1.94
C ALA A 72 9.20 -6.85 1.77
N ALA A 73 7.95 -7.22 1.44
CA ALA A 73 7.58 -8.60 1.12
C ALA A 73 8.28 -9.17 -0.12
N TYR A 74 8.91 -8.31 -0.94
CA TYR A 74 9.59 -8.67 -2.19
C TYR A 74 11.13 -8.67 -2.06
N GLY A 75 11.64 -8.68 -0.82
CA GLY A 75 13.07 -8.67 -0.53
C GLY A 75 13.81 -9.96 -0.93
N PRO A 76 15.15 -9.97 -0.79
CA PRO A 76 15.96 -11.14 -1.07
C PRO A 76 15.70 -12.26 -0.05
N LYS A 77 15.35 -13.46 -0.56
CA LYS A 77 14.95 -14.68 0.17
C LYS A 77 13.58 -14.55 0.84
N ASP A 78 12.75 -15.58 0.67
CA ASP A 78 11.40 -15.67 1.26
C ASP A 78 10.51 -14.51 0.78
N SER A 79 10.51 -14.34 -0.56
CA SER A 79 9.74 -13.32 -1.26
C SER A 79 8.31 -13.78 -1.46
N LEU A 80 7.38 -12.83 -1.52
CA LEU A 80 6.00 -13.11 -1.90
C LEU A 80 5.91 -13.75 -3.29
N ARG A 81 6.87 -13.44 -4.18
CA ARG A 81 7.03 -14.06 -5.50
C ARG A 81 7.35 -15.56 -5.45
N ASP A 82 8.00 -16.02 -4.39
CA ASP A 82 8.35 -17.43 -4.22
C ASP A 82 7.14 -18.25 -3.74
N ALA A 83 6.12 -17.58 -3.19
CA ALA A 83 4.97 -18.23 -2.55
C ALA A 83 3.64 -18.08 -3.33
N LEU A 84 3.49 -17.03 -4.13
CA LEU A 84 2.25 -16.66 -4.82
C LEU A 84 2.50 -16.38 -6.31
N PRO A 85 1.49 -16.61 -7.17
CA PRO A 85 1.64 -16.48 -8.62
C PRO A 85 1.96 -15.04 -9.07
N PRO A 86 2.76 -14.86 -10.14
CA PRO A 86 3.16 -13.54 -10.64
C PRO A 86 1.97 -12.67 -11.09
N GLU A 87 0.89 -13.28 -11.55
CA GLU A 87 -0.34 -12.59 -11.96
C GLU A 87 -1.02 -11.84 -10.81
N LEU A 88 -0.73 -12.23 -9.56
CA LEU A 88 -1.20 -11.53 -8.37
C LEU A 88 -0.11 -10.66 -7.76
N THR A 89 1.14 -11.14 -7.74
CA THR A 89 2.23 -10.45 -7.04
C THR A 89 2.77 -9.25 -7.81
N GLU A 90 2.85 -9.31 -9.15
CA GLU A 90 3.41 -8.19 -9.93
C GLU A 90 2.48 -6.96 -9.98
N PRO A 91 1.15 -7.10 -10.19
CA PRO A 91 0.25 -5.95 -10.13
C PRO A 91 0.23 -5.26 -8.77
N PHE A 92 0.33 -6.01 -7.68
CA PHE A 92 0.43 -5.43 -6.34
C PHE A 92 1.71 -4.63 -6.16
N LEU A 93 2.85 -5.19 -6.58
CA LEU A 93 4.14 -4.52 -6.47
C LEU A 93 4.18 -3.23 -7.30
N ASP A 94 3.70 -3.27 -8.54
CA ASP A 94 3.63 -2.09 -9.41
C ASP A 94 2.77 -0.98 -8.79
N ALA A 95 1.60 -1.33 -8.23
CA ALA A 95 0.74 -0.38 -7.53
C ALA A 95 1.45 0.25 -6.31
N VAL A 96 2.14 -0.55 -5.50
CA VAL A 96 2.89 -0.10 -4.32
C VAL A 96 4.07 0.80 -4.70
N ASP A 97 4.83 0.45 -5.73
CA ASP A 97 5.98 1.25 -6.19
C ASP A 97 5.53 2.60 -6.78
N ARG A 98 4.44 2.62 -7.55
CA ARG A 98 3.82 3.87 -8.04
C ARG A 98 3.33 4.74 -6.88
N LEU A 99 2.67 4.15 -5.90
CA LEU A 99 2.18 4.85 -4.72
C LEU A 99 3.34 5.49 -3.93
N LEU A 100 4.41 4.73 -3.67
CA LEU A 100 5.60 5.25 -2.98
C LEU A 100 6.26 6.39 -3.75
N ARG A 101 6.30 6.33 -5.08
CA ARG A 101 6.81 7.41 -5.92
C ARG A 101 5.99 8.70 -5.73
N GLU A 102 4.67 8.63 -5.79
CA GLU A 102 3.83 9.83 -5.63
C GLU A 102 3.87 10.37 -4.19
N LEU A 103 3.89 9.49 -3.17
CA LEU A 103 4.10 9.91 -1.77
C LEU A 103 5.44 10.63 -1.58
N ASN A 104 6.50 10.17 -2.24
CA ASN A 104 7.81 10.84 -2.20
C ASN A 104 7.80 12.19 -2.92
N ARG A 105 7.12 12.26 -4.08
CA ARG A 105 6.95 13.53 -4.80
C ARG A 105 6.22 14.56 -3.94
N GLU A 106 5.12 14.16 -3.30
CA GLU A 106 4.34 15.05 -2.44
C GLU A 106 5.13 15.49 -1.20
N ALA A 107 5.82 14.56 -0.54
CA ALA A 107 6.68 14.88 0.59
C ALA A 107 7.79 15.87 0.23
N ASN A 108 8.30 15.85 -1.01
CA ASN A 108 9.30 16.79 -1.48
C ASN A 108 8.70 18.17 -1.83
N ARG A 109 7.47 18.22 -2.34
CA ARG A 109 6.76 19.50 -2.59
C ARG A 109 6.55 20.28 -1.31
N VAL A 110 6.10 19.63 -0.24
CA VAL A 110 5.85 20.28 1.06
C VAL A 110 7.13 20.82 1.72
N ARG A 111 8.30 20.28 1.37
CA ARG A 111 9.61 20.72 1.90
C ARG A 111 10.24 21.88 1.13
N THR A 112 9.73 22.20 -0.06
CA THR A 112 10.28 23.24 -0.95
C THR A 112 9.45 24.51 -0.83
#